data_AF-A0A9W7HDN1-F1
#
_entry.id   AF-A0A9W7HDN1-F1
#
_cell.length_a   1.000
_cell.length_b   1.000
_cell.length_c   1.000
_cell.angle_alpha   90.00
_cell.angle_beta   90.00
_cell.angle_gamma   90.00
#
_symmetry.space_group_name_H-M   'P 1'
#
loop_
_entity.id
_entity.type
_entity.pdbx_description
1 polymer ?
#
loop_
_entity_poly.entity_id
_entity_poly.type
_entity_poly.pdbx_seq_one_letter_code
_entity_poly.pdbx_strand_id
1 'polypeptide(L)'
;MSLPPVECIYITEEILRQCKNANSNFSFSSSVPMLRFLYELCWTMVRGELPFHKCKAVLDAVEFTKRVSEDELASCFADIVTQMAQDLTMAREHRIHLIKLAKWLVESSLVPLRLFQERSEEEFLSEAEMIKINASDLKRKEVRVNTRRLYQQTNFKLLREESEGYAKLVTLLCCGSEDSTQNSSTARIGIIKSLIGHFDLDPNRVFDIVLECYELQPDNNAFLQLIPIFPKPHASQILGFKFQFYQRVEVNTPTPFGFYRLTALLVKEDFIDLDSIYAHLLPKDDEAFEHYNGFSAKWLGEVNKIGKINLAAIGKDLMEDEKQGDVRIDLFAALDMENEAVAKRSPELENSQTLGLLTGFLSVDDWYHAHILFDRLSPLNPVAHVRICKGLFRLIEKSISSAYDIVRQTHLQSFVSTLGPGTDNMDTRGSTVSNSFIDLPKKLFQMLATVGPQLYRDTLLLQKVCRVLRSYYLSALELVANADGALNGETVASGDRNPHLHLKEASSRIEETLGACLLPSL
;
A
#
# COMPACT_ATOMS: atom_id res chain seq x y z
N MET A 1 6.46 -1.42 -61.30
CA MET A 1 5.44 -0.80 -62.17
C MET A 1 5.59 0.70 -62.02
N SER A 2 6.26 1.38 -62.95
CA SER A 2 6.32 2.85 -62.95
C SER A 2 4.91 3.38 -63.18
N LEU A 3 4.47 4.35 -62.37
CA LEU A 3 3.21 5.07 -62.60
C LEU A 3 3.18 5.60 -64.05
N PRO A 4 2.03 5.57 -64.73
CA PRO A 4 1.92 6.14 -66.08
C PRO A 4 2.36 7.61 -66.06
N PRO A 5 3.06 8.09 -67.10
CA PRO A 5 3.49 9.48 -67.16
C PRO A 5 2.27 10.38 -67.04
N VAL A 6 2.32 11.36 -66.14
CA VAL A 6 1.27 12.36 -65.98
C VAL A 6 1.11 13.09 -67.30
N GLU A 7 -0.05 12.94 -67.96
CA GLU A 7 -0.42 13.78 -69.10
C GLU A 7 -0.65 15.21 -68.59
N CYS A 8 0.29 16.11 -68.90
CA CYS A 8 0.17 17.54 -68.59
C CYS A 8 -0.88 18.15 -69.51
N ILE A 9 -1.99 18.63 -68.95
CA ILE A 9 -3.13 19.19 -69.70
C ILE A 9 -2.95 20.70 -69.88
N TYR A 10 -2.33 21.37 -68.91
CA TYR A 10 -2.27 22.83 -68.85
C TYR A 10 -0.86 23.38 -69.05
N ILE A 11 0.18 22.59 -68.74
CA ILE A 11 1.56 22.92 -69.11
C ILE A 11 1.91 22.21 -70.41
N THR A 12 1.59 22.86 -71.52
CA THR A 12 1.86 22.35 -72.87
C THR A 12 3.33 22.55 -73.26
N GLU A 13 3.83 21.75 -74.21
CA GLU A 13 5.20 21.88 -74.75
C GLU A 13 5.50 23.29 -75.29
N GLU A 14 4.47 24.02 -75.74
CA GLU A 14 4.56 25.41 -76.20
C GLU A 14 4.98 26.37 -75.06
N ILE A 15 4.42 26.20 -73.86
CA ILE A 15 4.76 26.98 -72.66
C ILE A 15 6.16 26.61 -72.16
N LEU A 16 6.51 25.32 -72.19
CA LEU A 16 7.87 24.86 -71.89
C LEU A 16 8.91 25.44 -72.86
N ARG A 17 8.56 25.58 -74.15
CA ARG A 17 9.41 26.20 -75.18
C ARG A 17 9.54 27.72 -74.99
N GLN A 18 8.46 28.41 -74.62
CA GLN A 18 8.49 29.83 -74.24
C GLN A 18 9.31 30.06 -72.96
N CYS A 19 9.21 29.17 -71.97
CA CYS A 19 10.01 29.18 -70.76
C CYS A 19 11.51 28.92 -70.99
N LYS A 20 11.92 28.28 -72.09
CA LYS A 20 13.34 28.13 -72.46
C LYS A 20 13.92 29.38 -73.13
N ASN A 21 13.08 30.22 -73.74
CA ASN A 21 13.49 31.49 -74.32
C ASN A 21 13.49 32.61 -73.27
N ALA A 22 14.43 33.54 -73.37
CA ALA A 22 14.67 34.55 -72.33
C ALA A 22 13.60 35.66 -72.28
N ASN A 23 12.83 35.87 -73.36
CA ASN A 23 11.94 37.02 -73.54
C ASN A 23 10.57 36.61 -74.12
N SER A 24 9.65 36.09 -73.31
CA SER A 24 8.24 35.95 -73.72
C SER A 24 7.32 36.40 -72.61
N ASN A 25 6.42 37.34 -72.93
CA ASN A 25 5.25 37.63 -72.12
C ASN A 25 4.39 36.37 -72.09
N PHE A 26 4.19 35.81 -70.91
CA PHE A 26 3.31 34.67 -70.71
C PHE A 26 1.86 35.14 -70.91
N SER A 27 1.11 34.46 -71.78
CA SER A 27 -0.32 34.71 -71.95
C SER A 27 -1.05 33.38 -71.89
N PHE A 28 -1.84 33.19 -70.84
CA PHE A 28 -2.70 32.03 -70.68
C PHE A 28 -4.08 32.38 -71.24
N SER A 29 -4.57 31.60 -72.20
CA SER A 29 -5.80 31.89 -72.94
C SER A 29 -7.08 31.40 -72.25
N SER A 30 -6.98 30.69 -71.12
CA SER A 30 -8.13 30.18 -70.38
C SER A 30 -7.87 30.08 -68.88
N SER A 31 -8.93 30.24 -68.08
CA SER A 31 -8.85 30.10 -66.63
C SER A 31 -8.60 28.65 -66.22
N VAL A 32 -7.62 28.42 -65.34
CA VAL A 32 -7.15 27.06 -65.02
C VAL A 32 -7.50 26.66 -63.58
N PRO A 33 -7.86 25.37 -63.33
CA PRO A 33 -7.95 24.82 -61.98
C PRO A 33 -6.60 24.86 -61.26
N MET A 34 -6.54 25.61 -60.16
CA MET A 34 -5.33 25.87 -59.37
C MET A 34 -4.55 24.59 -58.99
N LEU A 35 -5.18 23.64 -58.30
CA LEU A 35 -4.48 22.43 -57.81
C LEU A 35 -3.84 21.60 -58.94
N ARG A 36 -4.56 21.43 -60.06
CA ARG A 36 -4.06 20.64 -61.19
C ARG A 36 -2.89 21.36 -61.88
N PHE A 37 -3.01 22.68 -62.05
CA PHE A 37 -1.94 23.49 -62.62
C PHE A 37 -0.68 23.49 -61.75
N LEU A 38 -0.83 23.70 -60.44
CA LEU A 38 0.29 23.70 -59.49
C LEU A 38 0.97 22.32 -59.45
N TYR A 39 0.20 21.23 -59.53
CA TYR A 39 0.75 19.88 -59.57
C TYR A 39 1.59 19.65 -60.84
N GLU A 40 1.05 20.02 -62.01
CA GLU A 40 1.78 19.93 -63.27
C GLU A 40 3.04 20.82 -63.27
N LEU A 41 2.97 22.00 -62.62
CA LEU A 41 4.09 22.93 -62.48
C LEU A 41 5.19 22.33 -61.61
N CYS A 42 4.86 21.83 -60.42
CA CYS A 42 5.82 21.14 -59.57
C CYS A 42 6.42 19.91 -60.26
N TRP A 43 5.62 19.13 -61.00
CA TRP A 43 6.10 17.95 -61.71
C TRP A 43 7.06 18.29 -62.86
N THR A 44 6.76 19.31 -63.66
CA THR A 44 7.66 19.77 -64.74
C THR A 44 8.96 20.36 -64.22
N MET A 45 8.94 21.02 -63.07
CA MET A 45 10.14 21.49 -62.37
C MET A 45 10.98 20.31 -61.84
N VAL A 46 10.34 19.27 -61.30
CA VAL A 46 11.01 18.05 -60.80
C VAL A 46 11.66 17.24 -61.94
N ARG A 47 11.06 17.25 -63.14
CA ARG A 47 11.66 16.66 -64.36
C ARG A 47 12.82 17.49 -64.93
N GLY A 48 13.09 18.68 -64.39
CA GLY A 48 14.14 19.57 -64.85
C GLY A 48 13.84 20.30 -66.17
N GLU A 49 12.57 20.28 -66.61
CA GLU A 49 12.15 20.93 -67.86
C GLU A 49 11.97 22.44 -67.70
N LEU A 50 11.76 22.91 -66.46
CA LEU A 50 11.56 24.31 -66.09
C LEU A 50 12.55 24.77 -65.01
N PRO A 51 13.29 25.89 -65.20
CA PRO A 51 14.13 26.48 -64.16
C PRO A 51 13.33 27.07 -62.99
N PHE A 52 13.80 26.88 -61.75
CA PHE A 52 13.09 27.29 -60.52
C PHE A 52 12.71 28.79 -60.49
N HIS A 53 13.59 29.67 -60.95
CA HIS A 53 13.39 31.12 -60.92
C HIS A 53 12.22 31.63 -61.79
N LYS A 54 11.77 30.84 -62.78
CA LYS A 54 10.64 31.22 -63.65
C LYS A 54 9.27 30.90 -63.04
N CYS A 55 9.21 30.21 -61.91
CA CYS A 55 7.95 29.81 -61.27
C CYS A 55 7.10 31.01 -60.85
N LYS A 56 7.69 32.06 -60.25
CA LYS A 56 6.95 33.29 -59.91
C LYS A 56 6.35 33.97 -61.14
N ALA A 57 7.14 34.12 -62.20
CA ALA A 57 6.68 34.74 -63.44
C ALA A 57 5.56 33.94 -64.16
N VAL A 58 5.57 32.62 -64.00
CA VAL A 58 4.49 31.74 -64.50
C VAL A 58 3.25 31.87 -63.63
N LEU A 59 3.39 31.96 -62.30
CA LEU A 59 2.26 32.16 -61.38
C LEU A 59 1.59 33.54 -61.56
N ASP A 60 2.38 34.59 -61.76
CA ASP A 60 1.89 35.96 -61.97
C ASP A 60 1.12 36.12 -63.29
N ALA A 61 1.36 35.22 -64.25
CA ALA A 61 0.74 35.25 -65.57
C ALA A 61 -0.55 34.42 -65.68
N VAL A 62 -0.86 33.57 -64.71
CA VAL A 62 -1.99 32.64 -64.75
C VAL A 62 -3.21 33.23 -64.06
N GLU A 63 -4.35 33.24 -64.73
CA GLU A 63 -5.64 33.55 -64.10
C GLU A 63 -6.33 32.27 -63.60
N PHE A 64 -6.44 32.13 -62.29
CA PHE A 64 -7.13 30.99 -61.66
C PHE A 64 -8.65 31.14 -61.68
N THR A 65 -9.37 30.02 -61.73
CA THR A 65 -10.86 29.98 -61.80
C THR A 65 -11.55 30.48 -60.53
N LYS A 66 -10.82 30.53 -59.40
CA LYS A 66 -11.26 31.14 -58.14
C LYS A 66 -10.24 32.19 -57.73
N ARG A 67 -10.69 33.26 -57.06
CA ARG A 67 -9.76 34.16 -56.35
C ARG A 67 -9.16 33.39 -55.18
N VAL A 68 -7.85 33.26 -55.17
CA VAL A 68 -7.08 32.49 -54.19
C VAL A 68 -6.22 33.45 -53.39
N SER A 69 -6.13 33.27 -52.09
CA SER A 69 -5.16 34.01 -51.26
C SER A 69 -3.74 33.47 -51.44
N GLU A 70 -2.73 34.29 -51.18
CA GLU A 70 -1.33 33.83 -51.19
C GLU A 70 -1.10 32.67 -50.19
N ASP A 71 -1.83 32.66 -49.07
CA ASP A 71 -1.77 31.59 -48.06
C ASP A 71 -2.34 30.26 -48.56
N GLU A 72 -3.42 30.29 -49.35
CA GLU A 72 -4.00 29.09 -49.97
C GLU A 72 -3.06 28.52 -51.06
N LEU A 73 -2.42 29.38 -51.85
CA LEU A 73 -1.37 29.00 -52.80
C LEU A 73 -0.19 28.32 -52.09
N ALA A 74 0.31 28.93 -51.02
CA ALA A 74 1.40 28.38 -50.21
C ALA A 74 1.02 27.01 -49.61
N SER A 75 -0.21 26.87 -49.11
CA SER A 75 -0.73 25.60 -48.57
C SER A 75 -0.80 24.52 -49.64
N CYS A 76 -1.33 24.82 -50.82
CA CYS A 76 -1.42 23.85 -51.90
C CYS A 76 -0.05 23.42 -52.43
N PHE A 77 0.91 24.35 -52.52
CA PHE A 77 2.29 24.02 -52.87
C PHE A 77 2.94 23.07 -51.86
N ALA A 78 2.75 23.33 -50.57
CA ALA A 78 3.23 22.43 -49.52
C ALA A 78 2.62 21.04 -49.66
N ASP A 79 1.29 20.94 -49.82
CA ASP A 79 0.59 19.65 -49.96
C ASP A 79 1.07 18.86 -51.17
N ILE A 80 1.22 19.52 -52.33
CA ILE A 80 1.68 18.87 -53.57
C ILE A 80 3.11 18.34 -53.40
N VAL A 81 4.03 19.16 -52.91
CA VAL A 81 5.43 18.78 -52.73
C VAL A 81 5.57 17.66 -51.68
N THR A 82 4.82 17.75 -50.58
CA THR A 82 4.77 16.70 -49.56
C THR A 82 4.22 15.40 -50.13
N GLN A 83 3.12 15.44 -50.89
CA GLN A 83 2.55 14.25 -51.53
C GLN A 83 3.50 13.61 -52.54
N MET A 84 4.24 14.42 -53.30
CA MET A 84 5.28 13.92 -54.23
C MET A 84 6.45 13.28 -53.48
N ALA A 85 6.81 13.81 -52.31
CA ALA A 85 7.92 13.28 -51.51
C ALA A 85 7.64 11.87 -50.95
N GLN A 86 6.36 11.52 -50.77
CA GLN A 86 5.91 10.20 -50.29
C GLN A 86 6.00 9.10 -51.37
N ASP A 87 6.19 9.46 -52.64
CA ASP A 87 6.29 8.47 -53.70
C ASP A 87 7.66 7.77 -53.67
N LEU A 88 7.67 6.56 -53.11
CA LEU A 88 8.83 5.66 -53.01
C LEU A 88 9.32 5.14 -54.38
N THR A 89 8.52 5.28 -55.44
CA THR A 89 8.87 4.81 -56.79
C THR A 89 9.59 5.85 -57.64
N MET A 90 9.75 7.07 -57.12
CA MET A 90 10.43 8.15 -57.81
C MET A 90 11.92 7.86 -58.07
N ALA A 91 12.39 8.20 -59.26
CA ALA A 91 13.81 8.15 -59.61
C ALA A 91 14.64 9.08 -58.71
N ARG A 92 15.87 8.66 -58.37
CA ARG A 92 16.76 9.40 -57.45
C ARG A 92 17.06 10.83 -57.94
N GLU A 93 17.17 11.02 -59.26
CA GLU A 93 17.39 12.34 -59.88
C GLU A 93 16.21 13.28 -59.65
N HIS A 94 14.99 12.78 -59.81
CA HIS A 94 13.76 13.55 -59.57
C HIS A 94 13.61 13.89 -58.09
N ARG A 95 13.97 12.98 -57.17
CA ARG A 95 13.98 13.26 -55.73
C ARG A 95 14.93 14.40 -55.36
N ILE A 96 16.13 14.45 -55.96
CA ILE A 96 17.08 15.56 -55.77
C ILE A 96 16.49 16.88 -56.28
N HIS A 97 15.82 16.88 -57.43
CA HIS A 97 15.15 18.08 -57.94
C HIS A 97 13.97 18.51 -57.07
N LEU A 98 13.21 17.58 -56.49
CA LEU A 98 12.13 17.86 -55.54
C LEU A 98 12.67 18.52 -54.26
N ILE A 99 13.79 18.04 -53.72
CA ILE A 99 14.47 18.66 -52.57
C ILE A 99 14.91 20.09 -52.89
N LYS A 100 15.51 20.30 -54.07
CA LYS A 100 15.90 21.64 -54.54
C LYS A 100 14.70 22.57 -54.72
N LEU A 101 13.59 22.05 -55.25
CA LEU A 101 12.33 22.79 -55.40
C LEU A 101 11.80 23.22 -54.03
N ALA A 102 11.74 22.31 -53.06
CA ALA A 102 11.26 22.60 -51.71
C ALA A 102 12.13 23.67 -51.02
N LYS A 103 13.46 23.56 -51.11
CA LYS A 103 14.39 24.59 -50.61
C LYS A 103 14.13 25.95 -51.28
N TRP A 104 13.99 25.97 -52.60
CA TRP A 104 13.72 27.20 -53.34
C TRP A 104 12.37 27.84 -52.98
N LEU A 105 11.32 27.04 -52.74
CA LEU A 105 10.00 27.54 -52.33
C LEU A 105 10.04 28.24 -50.96
N VAL A 106 10.85 27.73 -50.04
CA VAL A 106 11.08 28.35 -48.73
C VAL A 106 11.94 29.60 -48.86
N GLU A 107 13.06 29.55 -49.60
CA GLU A 107 13.97 30.68 -49.82
C GLU A 107 13.30 31.85 -50.56
N SER A 108 12.40 31.53 -51.50
CA SER A 108 11.66 32.52 -52.28
C SER A 108 10.43 33.07 -51.55
N SER A 109 10.23 32.69 -50.28
CA SER A 109 9.10 33.06 -49.42
C SER A 109 7.72 32.75 -50.01
N LEU A 110 7.62 31.82 -50.96
CA LEU A 110 6.35 31.36 -51.54
C LEU A 110 5.63 30.38 -50.61
N VAL A 111 6.39 29.60 -49.83
CA VAL A 111 5.84 28.67 -48.85
C VAL A 111 6.53 28.89 -47.50
N PRO A 112 5.78 29.25 -46.43
CA PRO A 112 6.34 29.32 -45.09
C PRO A 112 6.93 27.99 -44.64
N LEU A 113 8.14 28.01 -44.04
CA LEU A 113 8.83 26.83 -43.52
C LEU A 113 7.95 25.97 -42.58
N ARG A 114 7.06 26.62 -41.81
CA ARG A 114 6.12 25.96 -40.90
C ARG A 114 5.25 24.91 -41.59
N LEU A 115 4.77 25.18 -42.81
CA LEU A 115 3.87 24.27 -43.52
C LEU A 115 4.57 22.96 -43.90
N PHE A 116 5.83 23.05 -44.34
CA PHE A 116 6.62 21.84 -44.60
C PHE A 116 6.92 21.08 -43.31
N GLN A 117 7.24 21.76 -42.21
CA GLN A 117 7.50 21.11 -40.93
C GLN A 117 6.27 20.40 -40.34
N GLU A 118 5.07 20.90 -40.63
CA GLU A 118 3.81 20.32 -40.14
C GLU A 118 3.35 19.10 -40.94
N ARG A 119 3.64 19.08 -42.26
CA ARG A 119 3.03 18.11 -43.17
C ARG A 119 4.01 17.04 -43.70
N SER A 120 5.29 17.36 -43.78
CA SER A 120 6.29 16.46 -44.38
C SER A 120 6.81 15.40 -43.41
N GLU A 121 7.23 14.27 -43.98
CA GLU A 121 7.86 13.16 -43.26
C GLU A 121 9.28 13.49 -42.78
N GLU A 122 9.74 12.76 -41.76
CA GLU A 122 11.02 12.99 -41.10
C GLU A 122 12.24 12.86 -42.03
N GLU A 123 12.19 11.91 -42.97
CA GLU A 123 13.29 11.67 -43.92
C GLU A 123 13.43 12.83 -44.91
N PHE A 124 12.30 13.29 -45.47
CA PHE A 124 12.29 14.40 -46.41
C PHE A 124 12.72 15.72 -45.77
N LEU A 125 12.26 16.01 -44.55
CA LEU A 125 12.67 17.20 -43.81
C LEU A 125 14.18 17.22 -43.51
N SER A 126 14.75 16.04 -43.22
CA SER A 126 16.18 15.89 -42.99
C SER A 126 16.98 16.04 -44.29
N GLU A 127 16.53 15.43 -45.39
CA GLU A 127 17.15 15.56 -46.72
C GLU A 127 17.12 17.00 -47.25
N ALA A 128 16.03 17.72 -46.97
CA ALA A 128 15.85 19.12 -47.36
C ALA A 128 16.49 20.12 -46.40
N GLU A 129 17.18 19.67 -45.34
CA GLU A 129 17.82 20.52 -44.32
C GLU A 129 16.85 21.54 -43.70
N MET A 130 15.55 21.23 -43.67
CA MET A 130 14.48 22.07 -43.13
C MET A 130 14.34 21.94 -41.61
N ILE A 131 15.06 20.98 -41.02
CA ILE A 131 15.16 20.71 -39.59
C ILE A 131 16.64 20.52 -39.21
N LYS A 132 16.99 20.91 -37.98
CA LYS A 132 18.36 20.74 -37.43
C LYS A 132 18.59 19.38 -36.78
N ILE A 133 17.54 18.57 -36.66
CA ILE A 133 17.53 17.29 -35.93
C ILE A 133 17.51 16.17 -36.96
N ASN A 134 18.21 15.06 -36.68
CA ASN A 134 18.20 13.88 -37.53
C ASN A 134 16.79 13.26 -37.63
N ALA A 135 16.46 12.65 -38.77
CA ALA A 135 15.17 11.99 -39.00
C ALA A 135 14.80 10.97 -37.90
N SER A 136 15.76 10.14 -37.48
CA SER A 136 15.55 9.11 -36.45
C SER A 136 15.22 9.68 -35.07
N ASP A 137 15.82 10.81 -34.70
CA ASP A 137 15.57 11.49 -33.43
C ASP A 137 14.22 12.22 -33.45
N LEU A 138 13.82 12.77 -34.60
CA LEU A 138 12.50 13.36 -34.78
C LEU A 138 11.40 12.30 -34.63
N LYS A 139 11.54 11.15 -35.29
CA LYS A 139 10.61 10.02 -35.17
C LYS A 139 10.49 9.53 -33.72
N ARG A 140 11.60 9.40 -32.99
CA ARG A 140 11.57 9.06 -31.56
C ARG A 140 10.83 10.09 -30.72
N LYS A 141 11.03 11.39 -30.99
CA LYS A 141 10.32 12.48 -30.30
C LYS A 141 8.83 12.45 -30.62
N GLU A 142 8.47 12.25 -31.88
CA GLU A 142 7.07 12.12 -32.32
C GLU A 142 6.38 10.96 -31.62
N VAL A 143 6.98 9.76 -31.63
CA VAL A 143 6.45 8.59 -30.91
C VAL A 143 6.28 8.90 -29.43
N ARG A 144 7.25 9.56 -28.78
CA ARG A 144 7.17 9.94 -27.37
C ARG A 144 6.03 10.93 -27.11
N VAL A 145 5.84 11.93 -27.97
CA VAL A 145 4.77 12.93 -27.84
C VAL A 145 3.40 12.29 -28.07
N ASN A 146 3.24 11.50 -29.12
CA ASN A 146 2.00 10.79 -29.42
C ASN A 146 1.64 9.81 -28.30
N THR A 147 2.63 9.03 -27.82
CA THR A 147 2.43 8.11 -26.70
C THR A 147 2.01 8.86 -25.44
N ARG A 148 2.69 9.98 -25.13
CA ARG A 148 2.33 10.81 -23.98
C ARG A 148 0.91 11.38 -24.11
N ARG A 149 0.54 11.88 -25.28
CA ARG A 149 -0.76 12.50 -25.53
C ARG A 149 -1.92 11.49 -25.48
N LEU A 150 -1.70 10.27 -25.99
CA LEU A 150 -2.75 9.26 -26.11
C LEU A 150 -2.90 8.38 -24.86
N TYR A 151 -1.81 8.08 -24.17
CA TYR A 151 -1.81 7.08 -23.08
C TYR A 151 -1.57 7.67 -21.69
N GLN A 152 -1.09 8.91 -21.56
CA GLN A 152 -0.95 9.51 -20.24
C GLN A 152 -2.33 9.96 -19.73
N GLN A 153 -2.85 9.24 -18.74
CA GLN A 153 -4.00 9.74 -17.98
C GLN A 153 -3.59 11.00 -17.20
N THR A 154 -4.42 12.04 -17.29
CA THR A 154 -4.26 13.28 -16.54
C THR A 154 -4.74 13.10 -15.11
N ASN A 155 -4.08 12.24 -14.34
CA ASN A 155 -4.36 12.09 -12.91
C ASN A 155 -3.29 12.82 -12.10
N PHE A 156 -3.69 13.70 -11.21
CA PHE A 156 -2.79 14.49 -10.39
C PHE A 156 -2.44 13.74 -9.10
N LYS A 157 -1.17 13.41 -8.93
CA LYS A 157 -0.65 12.58 -7.82
C LYS A 157 0.01 13.41 -6.74
N LEU A 158 0.55 14.57 -7.09
CA LEU A 158 1.29 15.41 -6.17
C LEU A 158 0.39 16.52 -5.63
N LEU A 159 0.56 16.83 -4.34
CA LEU A 159 -0.22 17.89 -3.67
C LEU A 159 -0.04 19.27 -4.35
N ARG A 160 1.12 19.50 -4.97
CA ARG A 160 1.43 20.75 -5.68
C ARG A 160 0.77 20.86 -7.05
N GLU A 161 0.37 19.74 -7.65
CA GLU A 161 -0.32 19.74 -8.94
C GLU A 161 -1.74 20.29 -8.76
N GLU A 162 -2.52 19.72 -7.84
CA GLU A 162 -3.91 20.12 -7.57
C GLU A 162 -4.16 20.46 -6.10
N SER A 163 -3.55 21.55 -5.66
CA SER A 163 -3.61 21.98 -4.25
C SER A 163 -5.03 22.25 -3.74
N GLU A 164 -5.94 22.76 -4.59
CA GLU A 164 -7.33 23.01 -4.20
C GLU A 164 -8.11 21.72 -3.95
N GLY A 165 -8.00 20.74 -4.86
CA GLY A 165 -8.68 19.46 -4.73
C GLY A 165 -8.25 18.70 -3.47
N TYR A 166 -6.94 18.64 -3.22
CA TYR A 166 -6.40 18.02 -2.01
C TYR A 166 -6.75 18.79 -0.73
N ALA A 167 -6.76 20.13 -0.74
CA ALA A 167 -7.17 20.92 0.42
C ALA A 167 -8.65 20.70 0.78
N LYS A 168 -9.54 20.66 -0.23
CA LYS A 168 -10.96 20.36 -0.02
C LYS A 168 -11.18 18.95 0.51
N LEU A 169 -10.42 17.97 0.01
CA LEU A 169 -10.44 16.60 0.51
C LEU A 169 -10.04 16.54 1.99
N VAL A 170 -8.89 17.11 2.36
CA VAL A 170 -8.41 17.09 3.76
C VAL A 170 -9.40 17.79 4.68
N THR A 171 -9.94 18.95 4.27
CA THR A 171 -10.95 19.68 5.06
C THR A 171 -12.20 18.83 5.30
N LEU A 172 -12.69 18.15 4.26
CA LEU A 172 -13.85 17.26 4.37
C LEU A 172 -13.60 16.09 5.35
N LEU A 173 -12.40 15.51 5.33
CA LEU A 173 -12.03 14.39 6.20
C LEU A 173 -11.90 14.84 7.66
N CYS A 174 -11.29 16.01 7.92
CA CYS A 174 -11.07 16.52 9.27
C CYS A 174 -12.34 17.10 9.93
N CYS A 175 -13.26 17.71 9.17
CA CYS A 175 -14.45 18.36 9.73
C CYS A 175 -15.61 17.39 10.08
N GLY A 176 -15.53 16.11 9.70
CA GLY A 176 -16.66 15.16 9.79
C GLY A 176 -16.90 14.46 11.13
N SER A 177 -16.50 15.05 12.26
CA SER A 177 -16.54 14.42 13.60
C SER A 177 -17.88 14.53 14.34
N GLU A 178 -18.82 15.39 13.93
CA GLU A 178 -19.96 15.74 14.79
C GLU A 178 -21.28 14.99 14.52
N ASP A 179 -21.47 14.35 13.36
CA ASP A 179 -22.76 13.69 13.02
C ASP A 179 -22.61 12.21 12.62
N SER A 180 -22.75 11.32 13.59
CA SER A 180 -22.63 9.85 13.47
C SER A 180 -23.87 9.15 12.88
N THR A 181 -24.43 9.68 11.79
CA THR A 181 -25.53 9.00 11.07
C THR A 181 -25.04 8.30 9.80
N GLN A 182 -25.55 7.10 9.52
CA GLN A 182 -25.28 6.29 8.31
C GLN A 182 -25.49 7.08 6.99
N ASN A 183 -26.36 8.09 7.02
CA ASN A 183 -26.64 8.95 5.87
C ASN A 183 -25.50 9.95 5.61
N SER A 184 -24.82 10.42 6.66
CA SER A 184 -23.69 11.35 6.57
C SER A 184 -22.44 10.69 5.95
N SER A 185 -22.19 9.42 6.24
CA SER A 185 -21.07 8.69 5.62
C SER A 185 -21.31 8.46 4.13
N THR A 186 -22.51 8.04 3.73
CA THR A 186 -22.85 7.85 2.31
C THR A 186 -22.77 9.16 1.51
N ALA A 187 -23.20 10.28 2.10
CA ALA A 187 -23.04 11.59 1.50
C ALA A 187 -21.56 11.97 1.33
N ARG A 188 -20.72 11.74 2.35
CA ARG A 188 -19.27 11.96 2.27
C ARG A 188 -18.62 11.14 1.15
N ILE A 189 -19.02 9.89 0.98
CA ILE A 189 -18.55 9.04 -0.13
C ILE A 189 -18.87 9.65 -1.48
N GLY A 190 -20.10 10.14 -1.66
CA GLY A 190 -20.51 10.84 -2.87
C GLY A 190 -19.66 12.07 -3.14
N ILE A 191 -19.39 12.88 -2.12
CA ILE A 191 -18.55 14.07 -2.22
C ILE A 191 -17.11 13.71 -2.58
N ILE A 192 -16.50 12.70 -1.94
CA ILE A 192 -15.13 12.25 -2.27
C ILE A 192 -15.05 11.79 -3.73
N LYS A 193 -16.00 10.99 -4.21
CA LYS A 193 -16.06 10.58 -5.62
C LYS A 193 -16.20 11.78 -6.56
N SER A 194 -17.01 12.77 -6.18
CA SER A 194 -17.15 14.02 -6.94
C SER A 194 -15.85 14.83 -6.97
N LEU A 195 -15.10 14.89 -5.87
CA LEU A 195 -13.81 15.59 -5.81
C LEU A 195 -12.76 14.89 -6.67
N ILE A 196 -12.69 13.55 -6.60
CA ILE A 196 -11.80 12.74 -7.44
C ILE A 196 -12.06 13.02 -8.91
N GLY A 197 -13.33 13.02 -9.35
CA GLY A 197 -13.69 13.25 -10.75
C GLY A 197 -13.65 14.71 -11.21
N HIS A 198 -13.83 15.69 -10.31
CA HIS A 198 -13.82 17.12 -10.68
C HIS A 198 -12.40 17.68 -10.81
N PHE A 199 -11.49 17.23 -9.95
CA PHE A 199 -10.10 17.69 -9.91
C PHE A 199 -9.12 16.65 -10.47
N ASP A 200 -9.62 15.58 -11.12
CA ASP A 200 -8.82 14.46 -11.64
C ASP A 200 -7.76 13.95 -10.63
N LEU A 201 -8.15 13.80 -9.37
CA LEU A 201 -7.23 13.38 -8.30
C LEU A 201 -6.87 11.91 -8.45
N ASP A 202 -5.61 11.56 -8.18
CA ASP A 202 -5.20 10.16 -8.16
C ASP A 202 -5.85 9.39 -6.99
N PRO A 203 -6.63 8.32 -7.26
CA PRO A 203 -7.33 7.59 -6.20
C PRO A 203 -6.41 6.94 -5.17
N ASN A 204 -5.20 6.54 -5.56
CA ASN A 204 -4.25 5.94 -4.61
C ASN A 204 -3.71 7.02 -3.66
N ARG A 205 -3.44 8.23 -4.16
CA ARG A 205 -3.05 9.35 -3.30
C ARG A 205 -4.18 9.81 -2.38
N VAL A 206 -5.42 9.84 -2.89
CA VAL A 206 -6.60 10.14 -2.06
C VAL A 206 -6.75 9.09 -0.95
N PHE A 207 -6.60 7.80 -1.26
CA PHE A 207 -6.61 6.73 -0.26
C PHE A 207 -5.51 6.91 0.79
N ASP A 208 -4.31 7.26 0.35
CA ASP A 208 -3.16 7.50 1.23
C ASP A 208 -3.43 8.62 2.26
N ILE A 209 -4.07 9.71 1.83
CA ILE A 209 -4.52 10.81 2.70
C ILE A 209 -5.63 10.36 3.65
N VAL A 210 -6.58 9.56 3.17
CA VAL A 210 -7.65 8.99 4.02
C VAL A 210 -7.04 8.15 5.15
N LEU A 211 -6.01 7.34 4.85
CA LEU A 211 -5.29 6.57 5.85
C LEU A 211 -4.55 7.46 6.87
N GLU A 212 -3.93 8.56 6.43
CA GLU A 212 -3.28 9.53 7.33
C GLU A 212 -4.28 10.22 8.25
N CYS A 213 -5.43 10.65 7.71
CA CYS A 213 -6.49 11.22 8.53
C CYS A 213 -7.04 10.21 9.54
N TYR A 214 -7.17 8.94 9.15
CA TYR A 214 -7.64 7.91 10.06
C TYR A 214 -6.63 7.58 11.17
N GLU A 215 -5.32 7.62 10.87
CA GLU A 215 -4.28 7.52 11.90
C GLU A 215 -4.40 8.64 12.95
N LEU A 216 -4.70 9.87 12.52
CA LEU A 216 -4.87 11.02 13.41
C LEU A 216 -6.18 10.99 14.22
N GLN A 217 -7.21 10.30 13.73
CA GLN A 217 -8.54 10.23 14.34
C GLN A 217 -9.03 8.77 14.49
N PRO A 218 -8.43 7.98 15.40
CA PRO A 218 -8.69 6.55 15.49
C PRO A 218 -10.09 6.19 16.04
N ASP A 219 -10.79 7.13 16.68
CA ASP A 219 -12.11 6.90 17.27
C ASP A 219 -13.25 7.08 16.26
N ASN A 220 -12.94 7.58 15.07
CA ASN A 220 -13.93 7.84 14.03
C ASN A 220 -14.17 6.62 13.13
N ASN A 221 -15.15 5.80 13.49
CA ASN A 221 -15.54 4.62 12.70
C ASN A 221 -16.04 4.94 11.28
N ALA A 222 -16.31 6.21 10.94
CA ALA A 222 -16.73 6.57 9.59
C ALA A 222 -15.65 6.25 8.53
N PHE A 223 -14.36 6.28 8.90
CA PHE A 223 -13.27 5.93 7.98
C PHE A 223 -13.33 4.46 7.53
N LEU A 224 -13.80 3.54 8.39
CA LEU A 224 -14.00 2.13 8.02
C LEU A 224 -15.03 1.96 6.91
N GLN A 225 -16.01 2.87 6.80
CA GLN A 225 -16.98 2.86 5.71
C GLN A 225 -16.42 3.46 4.41
N LEU A 226 -15.35 4.26 4.49
CA LEU A 226 -14.68 4.86 3.32
C LEU A 226 -13.67 3.92 2.66
N ILE A 227 -13.01 3.07 3.45
CA ILE A 227 -11.96 2.16 3.00
C ILE A 227 -12.39 1.23 1.84
N PRO A 228 -13.60 0.61 1.86
CA PRO A 228 -14.05 -0.29 0.79
C PRO A 228 -14.22 0.35 -0.60
N ILE A 229 -14.17 1.68 -0.72
CA ILE A 229 -14.31 2.40 -2.00
C ILE A 229 -13.04 2.25 -2.85
N PHE A 230 -11.91 2.01 -2.20
CA PHE A 230 -10.60 1.99 -2.83
C PHE A 230 -10.17 0.55 -3.17
N PRO A 231 -9.36 0.35 -4.22
CA PRO A 231 -8.94 -0.97 -4.64
C PRO A 231 -8.03 -1.64 -3.60
N LYS A 232 -8.47 -2.81 -3.09
CA LYS A 232 -7.73 -3.66 -2.14
C LYS A 232 -6.26 -3.94 -2.50
N PRO A 233 -5.89 -4.34 -3.73
CA PRO A 233 -4.51 -4.77 -4.02
C PRO A 233 -3.48 -3.63 -3.94
N HIS A 234 -3.92 -2.38 -4.08
CA HIS A 234 -3.02 -1.22 -3.95
C HIS A 234 -2.83 -0.81 -2.50
N ALA A 235 -3.77 -1.16 -1.61
CA ALA A 235 -3.71 -0.77 -0.20
C ALA A 235 -2.52 -1.39 0.52
N SER A 236 -2.25 -2.67 0.29
CA SER A 236 -1.07 -3.36 0.84
C SER A 236 0.24 -2.72 0.37
N GLN A 237 0.32 -2.33 -0.91
CA GLN A 237 1.50 -1.68 -1.48
C GLN A 237 1.72 -0.27 -0.89
N ILE A 238 0.64 0.51 -0.71
CA ILE A 238 0.73 1.85 -0.12
C ILE A 238 1.19 1.77 1.34
N LEU A 239 0.61 0.87 2.13
CA LEU A 239 1.04 0.64 3.52
C LEU A 239 2.48 0.13 3.57
N GLY A 240 2.84 -0.83 2.72
CA GLY A 240 4.20 -1.35 2.61
C GLY A 240 5.22 -0.27 2.27
N PHE A 241 4.88 0.63 1.34
CA PHE A 241 5.72 1.78 1.01
C PHE A 241 5.91 2.73 2.20
N LYS A 242 4.86 2.95 3.00
CA LYS A 242 4.94 3.75 4.23
C LYS A 242 5.80 3.08 5.31
N PHE A 243 5.68 1.77 5.51
CA PHE A 243 6.58 1.03 6.40
C PHE A 243 8.04 1.15 5.96
N GLN A 244 8.31 1.00 4.66
CA GLN A 244 9.67 1.17 4.12
C GLN A 244 10.19 2.60 4.24
N PHE A 245 9.31 3.61 4.22
CA PHE A 245 9.70 5.01 4.41
C PHE A 245 10.32 5.26 5.78
N TYR A 246 9.73 4.72 6.86
CA TYR A 246 10.25 4.87 8.22
C TYR A 246 11.55 4.10 8.48
N GLN A 247 11.94 3.18 7.59
CA GLN A 247 13.21 2.45 7.68
C GLN A 247 14.37 3.16 6.97
N ARG A 248 14.10 4.23 6.21
CA ARG A 248 15.15 4.98 5.49
C ARG A 248 16.04 5.70 6.49
N VAL A 249 17.35 5.65 6.25
CA VAL A 249 18.38 6.31 7.08
C VAL A 249 18.14 7.83 7.24
N GLU A 250 17.44 8.43 6.30
CA GLU A 250 17.07 9.86 6.29
C GLU A 250 15.96 10.20 7.31
N VAL A 251 15.13 9.22 7.66
CA VAL A 251 13.97 9.35 8.54
C VAL A 251 14.35 8.78 9.90
N ASN A 252 14.98 9.58 10.76
CA ASN A 252 15.39 9.20 12.12
C ASN A 252 14.20 9.06 13.11
N THR A 253 12.99 8.81 12.62
CA THR A 253 11.78 8.68 13.45
C THR A 253 11.27 7.25 13.37
N PRO A 254 11.07 6.57 14.52
CA PRO A 254 10.49 5.25 14.54
C PRO A 254 9.07 5.28 13.97
N THR A 255 8.61 4.13 13.46
CA THR A 255 7.26 4.03 12.89
C THR A 255 6.22 4.37 13.98
N PRO A 256 5.28 5.30 13.70
CA PRO A 256 4.28 5.69 14.69
C PRO A 256 3.41 4.52 15.15
N PHE A 257 3.05 4.54 16.43
CA PHE A 257 2.15 3.54 16.99
C PHE A 257 0.75 3.57 16.37
N GLY A 258 0.26 4.77 16.01
CA GLY A 258 -1.02 4.95 15.33
C GLY A 258 -1.10 4.16 14.04
N PHE A 259 -0.02 4.16 13.26
CA PHE A 259 0.09 3.41 12.02
C PHE A 259 0.03 1.88 12.20
N TYR A 260 0.67 1.33 13.25
CA TYR A 260 0.54 -0.09 13.58
C TYR A 260 -0.90 -0.46 13.98
N ARG A 261 -1.56 0.38 14.78
CA ARG A 261 -2.97 0.19 15.16
C ARG A 261 -3.89 0.25 13.94
N LEU A 262 -3.67 1.20 13.04
CA LEU A 262 -4.40 1.35 11.78
C LEU A 262 -4.27 0.09 10.91
N THR A 263 -3.04 -0.37 10.72
CA THR A 263 -2.75 -1.56 9.92
C THR A 263 -3.44 -2.80 10.51
N ALA A 264 -3.39 -2.96 11.84
CA ALA A 264 -4.09 -4.04 12.51
C ALA A 264 -5.62 -3.97 12.36
N LEU A 265 -6.22 -2.77 12.39
CA LEU A 265 -7.65 -2.57 12.12
C LEU A 265 -8.03 -2.99 10.70
N LEU A 266 -7.21 -2.64 9.70
CA LEU A 266 -7.46 -2.99 8.30
C LEU A 266 -7.40 -4.49 8.03
N VAL A 267 -6.49 -5.20 8.71
CA VAL A 267 -6.38 -6.65 8.63
C VAL A 267 -7.55 -7.32 9.34
N LYS A 268 -7.97 -6.81 10.51
CA LYS A 268 -9.13 -7.32 11.26
C LYS A 268 -10.44 -7.25 10.45
N GLU A 269 -10.63 -6.17 9.70
CA GLU A 269 -11.80 -5.97 8.83
C GLU A 269 -11.71 -6.71 7.47
N ASP A 270 -10.70 -7.58 7.30
CA ASP A 270 -10.50 -8.40 6.08
C ASP A 270 -10.36 -7.55 4.79
N PHE A 271 -9.81 -6.33 4.95
CA PHE A 271 -9.50 -5.46 3.82
C PHE A 271 -8.14 -5.79 3.22
N ILE A 272 -7.18 -6.22 4.04
CA ILE A 272 -5.81 -6.53 3.65
C ILE A 272 -5.37 -7.85 4.26
N ASP A 273 -4.75 -8.70 3.44
CA ASP A 273 -4.17 -9.94 3.92
C ASP A 273 -2.92 -9.68 4.76
N LEU A 274 -2.78 -10.37 5.88
CA LEU A 274 -1.61 -10.29 6.75
C LEU A 274 -0.32 -10.60 5.98
N ASP A 275 -0.33 -11.64 5.14
CA ASP A 275 0.85 -12.06 4.37
C ASP A 275 1.29 -11.00 3.34
N SER A 276 0.33 -10.26 2.78
CA SER A 276 0.61 -9.17 1.83
C SER A 276 1.35 -8.01 2.49
N ILE A 277 1.00 -7.64 3.72
CA ILE A 277 1.71 -6.60 4.48
C ILE A 277 3.06 -7.14 4.97
N TYR A 278 3.08 -8.37 5.46
CA TYR A 278 4.27 -9.01 6.02
C TYR A 278 5.45 -9.02 5.06
N ALA A 279 5.20 -9.23 3.77
CA ALA A 279 6.21 -9.21 2.71
C ALA A 279 6.96 -7.85 2.59
N HIS A 280 6.36 -6.76 3.08
CA HIS A 280 6.92 -5.41 3.02
C HIS A 280 7.59 -4.96 4.32
N LEU A 281 7.40 -5.69 5.43
CA LEU A 281 7.94 -5.33 6.74
C LEU A 281 9.44 -5.59 6.81
N LEU A 282 10.12 -4.75 7.58
CA LEU A 282 11.55 -4.87 7.86
C LEU A 282 11.80 -4.81 9.38
N PRO A 283 12.89 -5.43 9.88
CA PRO A 283 13.82 -6.31 9.18
C PRO A 283 13.20 -7.64 8.76
N LYS A 284 13.81 -8.35 7.82
CA LYS A 284 13.37 -9.70 7.45
C LYS A 284 13.60 -10.65 8.63
N ASP A 285 12.74 -11.66 8.75
CA ASP A 285 12.76 -12.63 9.85
C ASP A 285 14.14 -13.24 10.07
N ASP A 286 14.82 -13.68 9.00
CA ASP A 286 16.16 -14.30 9.09
C ASP A 286 17.18 -13.36 9.76
N GLU A 287 17.17 -12.08 9.39
CA GLU A 287 18.09 -11.07 9.95
C GLU A 287 17.74 -10.75 11.41
N ALA A 288 16.44 -10.68 11.71
CA ALA A 288 15.95 -10.45 13.07
C ALA A 288 16.31 -11.62 14.01
N PHE A 289 16.16 -12.86 13.53
CA PHE A 289 16.48 -14.07 14.28
C PHE A 289 17.98 -14.19 14.53
N GLU A 290 18.84 -13.90 13.56
CA GLU A 290 20.30 -13.90 13.76
C GLU A 290 20.74 -12.86 14.80
N HIS A 291 20.20 -11.63 14.73
CA HIS A 291 20.51 -10.60 15.72
C HIS A 291 20.10 -11.05 17.14
N TYR A 292 18.88 -11.59 17.27
CA TYR A 292 18.38 -12.09 18.54
C TYR A 292 19.18 -13.29 19.07
N ASN A 293 19.52 -14.26 18.22
CA ASN A 293 20.32 -15.40 18.59
C ASN A 293 21.72 -14.97 19.08
N GLY A 294 22.32 -13.99 18.41
CA GLY A 294 23.58 -13.37 18.85
C GLY A 294 23.46 -12.67 20.21
N PHE A 295 22.38 -11.94 20.46
CA PHE A 295 22.11 -11.30 21.76
C PHE A 295 21.85 -12.35 22.85
N SER A 296 21.00 -13.33 22.58
CA SER A 296 20.64 -14.42 23.49
C SER A 296 21.86 -15.24 23.89
N ALA A 297 22.75 -15.58 22.93
CA ALA A 297 23.98 -16.30 23.21
C ALA A 297 24.95 -15.50 24.12
N LYS A 298 25.06 -14.18 23.92
CA LYS A 298 25.86 -13.32 24.81
C LYS A 298 25.29 -13.30 26.21
N TRP A 299 23.97 -13.11 26.33
CA TRP A 299 23.28 -13.04 27.61
C TRP A 299 23.35 -14.37 28.37
N LEU A 300 23.11 -15.49 27.69
CA LEU A 300 23.24 -16.83 28.26
C LEU A 300 24.70 -17.12 28.66
N GLY A 301 25.67 -16.57 27.93
CA GLY A 301 27.08 -16.55 28.31
C GLY A 301 27.37 -15.75 29.59
N GLU A 302 26.69 -14.63 29.82
CA GLU A 302 26.78 -13.84 31.05
C GLU A 302 26.14 -14.58 32.23
N VAL A 303 24.94 -15.13 32.06
CA VAL A 303 24.26 -15.94 33.08
C VAL A 303 25.09 -17.18 33.45
N ASN A 304 25.69 -17.85 32.47
CA ASN A 304 26.58 -18.98 32.73
C ASN A 304 27.89 -18.60 33.45
N LYS A 305 28.30 -17.32 33.43
CA LYS A 305 29.42 -16.84 34.25
C LYS A 305 29.01 -16.65 35.71
N ILE A 306 27.75 -16.32 35.99
CA ILE A 306 27.23 -16.13 37.35
C ILE A 306 27.26 -17.44 38.14
N GLY A 307 27.03 -18.59 37.48
CA GLY A 307 27.14 -19.93 38.09
C GLY A 307 28.54 -20.55 38.08
N LYS A 308 29.52 -19.95 37.38
CA LYS A 308 30.90 -20.46 37.30
C LYS A 308 31.79 -19.73 38.29
N ILE A 309 31.90 -20.31 39.47
CA ILE A 309 32.86 -19.86 40.48
C ILE A 309 34.28 -20.21 39.99
N ASN A 310 35.12 -19.22 39.73
CA ASN A 310 36.54 -19.45 39.43
C ASN A 310 37.24 -19.96 40.71
N LEU A 311 37.39 -21.27 40.87
CA LEU A 311 38.11 -21.88 42.01
C LEU A 311 39.53 -21.33 42.18
N ALA A 312 40.18 -20.87 41.11
CA ALA A 312 41.53 -20.29 41.16
C ALA A 312 41.58 -18.93 41.87
N ALA A 313 40.47 -18.19 41.97
CA ALA A 313 40.41 -16.92 42.68
C ALA A 313 40.24 -17.09 44.21
N ILE A 314 39.77 -18.26 44.66
CA ILE A 314 39.51 -18.56 46.07
C ILE A 314 40.80 -18.94 46.82
N GLY A 315 41.84 -19.41 46.13
CA GLY A 315 43.08 -19.87 46.76
C GLY A 315 43.97 -18.78 47.37
N LYS A 316 43.64 -17.48 47.20
CA LYS A 316 44.44 -16.37 47.73
C LYS A 316 43.82 -15.63 48.92
N ASP A 317 42.52 -15.83 49.18
CA ASP A 317 41.77 -15.12 50.23
C ASP A 317 41.32 -16.06 51.38
N LEU A 318 42.02 -17.19 51.60
CA LEU A 318 41.75 -18.09 52.72
C LEU A 318 42.39 -17.65 54.06
N MET A 319 42.66 -16.36 54.26
CA MET A 319 43.20 -15.84 55.53
C MET A 319 42.36 -14.72 56.16
N GLU A 320 41.13 -14.48 55.73
CA GLU A 320 40.18 -13.62 56.47
C GLU A 320 38.83 -14.32 56.64
N ASP A 321 38.60 -14.74 57.88
CA ASP A 321 37.35 -14.99 58.60
C ASP A 321 36.07 -15.43 57.85
N GLU A 322 35.66 -16.65 58.23
CA GLU A 322 34.30 -17.19 58.34
C GLU A 322 33.13 -16.27 57.94
N LYS A 323 32.76 -16.27 56.65
CA LYS A 323 31.35 -16.33 56.22
C LYS A 323 31.22 -17.19 54.98
N GLN A 324 31.10 -18.50 55.20
CA GLN A 324 30.49 -19.43 54.25
C GLN A 324 29.00 -19.09 54.13
N GLY A 325 28.67 -17.99 53.45
CA GLY A 325 27.30 -17.63 53.10
C GLY A 325 26.95 -18.28 51.77
N ASP A 326 26.08 -19.27 51.83
CA ASP A 326 25.38 -19.89 50.70
C ASP A 326 25.08 -18.83 49.61
N VAL A 327 25.61 -19.01 48.40
CA VAL A 327 25.31 -18.13 47.25
C VAL A 327 23.90 -18.46 46.77
N ARG A 328 22.91 -18.18 47.61
CA ARG A 328 21.53 -18.07 47.18
C ARG A 328 21.49 -16.76 46.40
N ILE A 329 21.46 -16.85 45.06
CA ILE A 329 21.17 -15.69 44.21
C ILE A 329 19.95 -15.02 44.82
N ASP A 330 20.13 -13.81 45.36
CA ASP A 330 19.02 -13.09 45.98
C ASP A 330 17.95 -12.92 44.89
N LEU A 331 16.73 -13.36 45.17
CA LEU A 331 15.63 -13.36 44.19
C LEU A 331 15.42 -11.95 43.63
N PHE A 332 15.65 -10.93 44.46
CA PHE A 332 15.60 -9.53 44.06
C PHE A 332 16.72 -9.16 43.09
N ALA A 333 17.96 -9.63 43.31
CA ALA A 333 19.06 -9.41 42.38
C ALA A 333 18.85 -10.10 41.02
N ALA A 334 18.24 -11.29 41.01
CA ALA A 334 17.87 -11.98 39.76
C ALA A 334 16.78 -11.20 38.99
N LEU A 335 15.80 -10.64 39.70
CA LEU A 335 14.72 -9.85 39.12
C LEU A 335 15.23 -8.50 38.57
N ASP A 336 16.17 -7.85 39.25
CA ASP A 336 16.81 -6.62 38.80
C ASP A 336 17.63 -6.85 37.52
N MET A 337 18.40 -7.94 37.46
CA MET A 337 19.11 -8.33 36.24
C MET A 337 18.18 -8.64 35.07
N GLU A 338 17.02 -9.27 35.32
CA GLU A 338 16.01 -9.51 34.29
C GLU A 338 15.41 -8.18 33.79
N ASN A 339 15.09 -7.26 34.70
CA ASN A 339 14.58 -5.93 34.36
C ASN A 339 15.59 -5.14 33.52
N GLU A 340 16.89 -5.22 33.84
CA GLU A 340 17.95 -4.64 33.02
C GLU A 340 18.06 -5.29 31.63
N ALA A 341 17.91 -6.61 31.53
CA ALA A 341 17.92 -7.32 30.25
C ALA A 341 16.72 -6.92 29.38
N VAL A 342 15.55 -6.76 29.98
CA VAL A 342 14.33 -6.27 29.30
C VAL A 342 14.48 -4.82 28.86
N ALA A 343 15.11 -3.98 29.69
CA ALA A 343 15.41 -2.59 29.33
C ALA A 343 16.40 -2.50 28.15
N LYS A 344 17.42 -3.37 28.11
CA LYS A 344 18.36 -3.47 26.98
C LYS A 344 17.69 -3.92 25.66
N ARG A 345 16.53 -4.58 25.74
CA ARG A 345 15.70 -5.00 24.59
C ARG A 345 14.64 -3.98 24.15
N SER A 346 14.51 -2.84 24.82
CA SER A 346 13.58 -1.78 24.39
C SER A 346 13.86 -1.21 22.99
N PRO A 347 15.11 -1.00 22.52
CA PRO A 347 15.34 -0.47 21.18
C PRO A 347 15.04 -1.49 20.06
N GLU A 348 15.03 -2.79 20.37
CA GLU A 348 14.65 -3.82 19.40
C GLU A 348 13.18 -3.71 19.00
N LEU A 349 12.31 -3.29 19.93
CA LEU A 349 10.90 -3.03 19.68
C LEU A 349 10.67 -1.79 18.80
N GLU A 350 11.56 -0.80 18.89
CA GLU A 350 11.49 0.43 18.11
C GLU A 350 12.06 0.24 16.70
N ASN A 351 13.02 -0.68 16.56
CA ASN A 351 13.68 -0.98 15.29
C ASN A 351 12.98 -2.10 14.49
N SER A 352 12.19 -2.96 15.14
CA SER A 352 11.52 -4.09 14.49
C SER A 352 10.04 -3.80 14.23
N GLN A 353 9.68 -3.66 12.95
CA GLN A 353 8.30 -3.36 12.57
C GLN A 353 7.36 -4.54 12.77
N THR A 354 7.85 -5.78 12.74
CA THR A 354 7.05 -6.97 13.00
C THR A 354 6.58 -7.03 14.46
N LEU A 355 7.44 -6.64 15.41
CA LEU A 355 7.10 -6.52 16.83
C LEU A 355 6.17 -5.31 17.10
N GLY A 356 6.39 -4.20 16.38
CA GLY A 356 5.48 -3.05 16.40
C GLY A 356 4.07 -3.42 15.93
N LEU A 357 3.96 -4.17 14.83
CA LEU A 357 2.69 -4.64 14.28
C LEU A 357 1.97 -5.60 15.23
N LEU A 358 2.70 -6.51 15.88
CA LEU A 358 2.15 -7.38 16.94
C LEU A 358 1.54 -6.55 18.08
N THR A 359 2.22 -5.47 18.49
CA THR A 359 1.69 -4.53 19.50
C THR A 359 0.42 -3.83 19.01
N GLY A 360 0.33 -3.54 17.70
CA GLY A 360 -0.88 -3.05 17.03
C GLY A 360 -2.05 -4.02 17.12
N PHE A 361 -1.86 -5.30 16.78
CA PHE A 361 -2.91 -6.33 16.85
C PHE A 361 -3.45 -6.53 18.27
N LEU A 362 -2.56 -6.56 19.27
CA LEU A 362 -2.94 -6.62 20.69
C LEU A 362 -3.72 -5.38 21.15
N SER A 363 -3.58 -4.26 20.44
CA SER A 363 -4.30 -3.02 20.72
C SER A 363 -5.69 -2.95 20.11
N VAL A 364 -5.94 -3.76 19.08
CA VAL A 364 -7.20 -3.87 18.35
C VAL A 364 -8.04 -5.07 18.83
N ASP A 365 -7.53 -5.79 19.82
CA ASP A 365 -8.10 -7.02 20.38
C ASP A 365 -8.29 -8.15 19.35
N ASP A 366 -7.38 -8.24 18.38
CA ASP A 366 -7.37 -9.31 17.38
C ASP A 366 -6.42 -10.44 17.78
N TRP A 367 -6.97 -11.51 18.36
CA TRP A 367 -6.19 -12.67 18.78
C TRP A 367 -5.76 -13.56 17.61
N TYR A 368 -6.55 -13.68 16.54
CA TYR A 368 -6.27 -14.66 15.49
C TYR A 368 -5.00 -14.29 14.72
N HIS A 369 -4.92 -13.04 14.26
CA HIS A 369 -3.74 -12.54 13.56
C HIS A 369 -2.53 -12.38 14.51
N ALA A 370 -2.76 -12.01 15.78
CA ALA A 370 -1.70 -11.97 16.78
C ALA A 370 -1.10 -13.35 17.03
N HIS A 371 -1.91 -14.41 17.13
CA HIS A 371 -1.43 -15.79 17.32
C HIS A 371 -0.55 -16.25 16.18
N ILE A 372 -0.93 -15.97 14.92
CA ILE A 372 -0.11 -16.30 13.74
C ILE A 372 1.26 -15.62 13.84
N LEU A 373 1.31 -14.36 14.27
CA LEU A 373 2.57 -13.65 14.48
C LEU A 373 3.35 -14.17 15.68
N PHE A 374 2.70 -14.59 16.78
CA PHE A 374 3.36 -15.23 17.91
C PHE A 374 4.02 -16.56 17.51
N ASP A 375 3.37 -17.35 16.67
CA ASP A 375 3.94 -18.61 16.16
C ASP A 375 5.17 -18.35 15.28
N ARG A 376 5.08 -17.37 14.35
CA ARG A 376 6.19 -17.01 13.45
C ARG A 376 7.36 -16.37 14.19
N LEU A 377 7.08 -15.52 15.18
CA LEU A 377 8.08 -14.78 15.95
C LEU A 377 8.46 -15.49 17.25
N SER A 378 8.04 -16.74 17.46
CA SER A 378 8.39 -17.55 18.63
C SER A 378 9.91 -17.53 18.95
N PRO A 379 10.83 -17.61 17.95
CA PRO A 379 12.26 -17.52 18.22
C PRO A 379 12.71 -16.22 18.89
N LEU A 380 12.02 -15.10 18.68
CA LEU A 380 12.35 -13.79 19.25
C LEU A 380 11.86 -13.60 20.68
N ASN A 381 11.07 -14.52 21.22
CA ASN A 381 10.39 -14.39 22.52
C ASN A 381 9.70 -13.01 22.68
N PRO A 382 8.67 -12.70 21.88
CA PRO A 382 8.02 -11.40 21.86
C PRO A 382 7.38 -11.01 23.21
N VAL A 383 7.04 -11.99 24.04
CA VAL A 383 6.44 -11.78 25.37
C VAL A 383 7.45 -11.25 26.41
N ALA A 384 8.76 -11.34 26.13
CA ALA A 384 9.77 -10.69 26.94
C ALA A 384 9.60 -9.15 26.98
N HIS A 385 9.03 -8.54 25.92
CA HIS A 385 8.80 -7.10 25.87
C HIS A 385 7.59 -6.68 26.70
N VAL A 386 7.77 -5.67 27.55
CA VAL A 386 6.74 -5.18 28.49
C VAL A 386 5.47 -4.70 27.79
N ARG A 387 5.57 -4.03 26.63
CA ARG A 387 4.40 -3.50 25.90
C ARG A 387 3.51 -4.62 25.33
N ILE A 388 4.13 -5.63 24.73
CA ILE A 388 3.46 -6.81 24.18
C ILE A 388 2.83 -7.63 25.31
N CYS A 389 3.59 -7.87 26.38
CA CYS A 389 3.13 -8.57 27.58
C CYS A 389 1.89 -7.90 28.21
N LYS A 390 1.93 -6.57 28.42
CA LYS A 390 0.76 -5.81 28.91
C LYS A 390 -0.43 -5.86 27.97
N GLY A 391 -0.21 -5.81 26.66
CA GLY A 391 -1.27 -5.97 25.66
C GLY A 391 -1.95 -7.33 25.75
N LEU A 392 -1.16 -8.40 25.86
CA LEU A 392 -1.65 -9.77 26.03
C LEU A 392 -2.40 -9.95 27.36
N PHE A 393 -1.91 -9.37 28.46
CA PHE A 393 -2.58 -9.37 29.76
C PHE A 393 -3.95 -8.71 29.70
N ARG A 394 -4.09 -7.58 28.99
CA ARG A 394 -5.39 -6.94 28.79
C ARG A 394 -6.37 -7.84 28.04
N LEU A 395 -5.91 -8.58 27.02
CA LEU A 395 -6.76 -9.53 26.28
C LEU A 395 -7.20 -10.71 27.14
N ILE A 396 -6.29 -11.24 27.95
CA ILE A 396 -6.57 -12.32 28.89
C ILE A 396 -7.58 -11.84 29.94
N GLU A 397 -7.36 -10.65 30.52
CA GLU A 397 -8.30 -10.07 31.49
C GLU A 397 -9.69 -9.88 30.88
N LYS A 398 -9.78 -9.33 29.67
CA LYS A 398 -11.06 -9.17 28.95
C LYS A 398 -11.75 -10.51 28.68
N SER A 399 -10.98 -11.54 28.33
CA SER A 399 -11.49 -12.90 28.07
C SER A 399 -11.95 -13.61 29.34
N ILE A 400 -11.33 -13.29 30.48
CA ILE A 400 -11.62 -13.89 31.78
C ILE A 400 -12.72 -13.12 32.54
N SER A 401 -12.96 -11.83 32.24
CA SER A 401 -13.85 -10.96 33.00
C SER A 401 -15.24 -11.57 33.23
N SER A 402 -15.88 -12.11 32.18
CA SER A 402 -17.22 -12.71 32.30
C SER A 402 -17.23 -13.94 33.24
N ALA A 403 -16.23 -14.82 33.10
CA ALA A 403 -16.08 -15.98 33.97
C ALA A 403 -15.71 -15.58 35.40
N TYR A 404 -14.89 -14.54 35.58
CA TYR A 404 -14.51 -14.03 36.89
C TYR A 404 -15.66 -13.35 37.62
N ASP A 405 -16.55 -12.64 36.90
CA ASP A 405 -17.75 -12.03 37.49
C ASP A 405 -18.71 -13.10 38.03
N ILE A 406 -18.87 -14.22 37.32
CA ILE A 406 -19.62 -15.38 37.78
C ILE A 406 -19.00 -15.94 39.08
N VAL A 407 -17.69 -16.16 39.09
CA VAL A 407 -16.95 -16.67 40.27
C VAL A 407 -17.03 -15.70 41.45
N ARG A 408 -17.00 -14.39 41.18
CA ARG A 408 -17.15 -13.36 42.21
C ARG A 408 -18.55 -13.37 42.81
N GLN A 409 -19.59 -13.51 41.99
CA GLN A 409 -20.97 -13.57 42.46
C GLN A 409 -21.24 -14.81 43.33
N THR A 410 -20.73 -15.98 42.94
CA THR A 410 -20.86 -17.22 43.74
C THR A 410 -20.08 -17.14 45.06
N HIS A 411 -18.88 -16.54 45.05
CA HIS A 411 -18.14 -16.29 46.29
C HIS A 411 -18.83 -15.27 47.21
N LEU A 412 -19.45 -14.21 46.67
CA LEU A 412 -20.20 -13.25 47.49
C LEU A 412 -21.47 -13.86 48.09
N GLN A 413 -22.18 -14.72 47.35
CA GLN A 413 -23.38 -15.39 47.85
C GLN A 413 -23.08 -16.43 48.94
N SER A 414 -21.94 -17.12 48.87
CA SER A 414 -21.50 -18.03 49.95
C SER A 414 -21.09 -17.28 51.23
N PHE A 415 -20.56 -16.05 51.11
CA PHE A 415 -20.29 -15.18 52.25
C PHE A 415 -21.56 -14.60 52.88
N VAL A 416 -22.56 -14.20 52.07
CA VAL A 416 -23.86 -13.72 52.58
C VAL A 416 -24.65 -14.85 53.23
N SER A 417 -24.49 -16.11 52.78
CA SER A 417 -25.13 -17.28 53.39
C SER A 417 -24.49 -17.73 54.71
N THR A 418 -23.28 -17.23 55.04
CA THR A 418 -22.57 -17.56 56.30
C THR A 418 -22.76 -16.53 57.42
N LEU A 419 -23.31 -15.36 57.12
CA LEU A 419 -23.91 -14.49 58.16
C LEU A 419 -25.40 -14.83 58.27
N GLY A 420 -25.80 -15.36 59.42
CA GLY A 420 -27.17 -15.82 59.69
C GLY A 420 -28.29 -14.76 59.52
N PRO A 421 -29.56 -15.19 59.49
CA PRO A 421 -30.69 -14.40 59.02
C PRO A 421 -31.14 -13.36 60.06
N GLY A 422 -31.17 -12.09 59.66
CA GLY A 422 -31.85 -11.01 60.36
C GLY A 422 -33.00 -10.45 59.53
N THR A 423 -34.18 -11.05 59.72
CA THR A 423 -35.54 -10.49 59.64
C THR A 423 -36.01 -9.76 58.34
N ASP A 424 -36.94 -10.45 57.66
CA ASP A 424 -38.07 -10.01 56.82
C ASP A 424 -38.00 -8.71 56.01
N ASN A 425 -38.12 -8.86 54.68
CA ASN A 425 -39.27 -8.31 53.97
C ASN A 425 -39.52 -9.02 52.62
N MET A 426 -40.79 -9.38 52.42
CA MET A 426 -41.37 -9.92 51.19
C MET A 426 -41.20 -8.94 50.02
N ASP A 427 -40.69 -9.46 48.90
CA ASP A 427 -41.07 -9.17 47.51
C ASP A 427 -39.84 -9.25 46.60
N THR A 428 -39.55 -10.42 46.04
CA THR A 428 -39.10 -10.50 44.64
C THR A 428 -39.18 -11.92 44.10
N ARG A 429 -39.77 -12.02 42.91
CA ARG A 429 -39.86 -13.21 42.05
C ARG A 429 -38.60 -14.06 42.09
N GLY A 430 -38.79 -15.38 42.18
CA GLY A 430 -37.73 -16.37 42.28
C GLY A 430 -36.58 -16.16 41.29
N SER A 431 -35.40 -15.88 41.83
CA SER A 431 -34.15 -16.13 41.14
C SER A 431 -33.89 -17.63 41.21
N THR A 432 -34.23 -18.35 40.15
CA THR A 432 -33.68 -19.67 39.90
C THR A 432 -32.16 -19.60 40.06
N VAL A 433 -31.62 -20.40 40.98
CA VAL A 433 -30.20 -20.69 41.09
C VAL A 433 -29.77 -21.33 39.78
N SER A 434 -29.34 -20.54 38.81
CA SER A 434 -28.61 -21.07 37.67
C SER A 434 -27.16 -21.21 38.11
N ASN A 435 -26.75 -22.42 38.50
CA ASN A 435 -25.34 -22.81 38.52
C ASN A 435 -24.83 -22.64 37.09
N SER A 436 -24.31 -21.45 36.77
CA SER A 436 -23.85 -21.14 35.43
C SER A 436 -22.57 -21.91 35.18
N PHE A 437 -22.66 -22.94 34.36
CA PHE A 437 -21.51 -23.67 33.85
C PHE A 437 -20.51 -22.68 33.23
N ILE A 438 -19.28 -22.68 33.73
CA ILE A 438 -18.20 -21.85 33.19
C ILE A 438 -17.56 -22.63 32.05
N ASP A 439 -17.81 -22.24 30.80
CA ASP A 439 -17.05 -22.75 29.65
C ASP A 439 -15.95 -21.76 29.29
N LEU A 440 -14.69 -22.19 29.36
CA LEU A 440 -13.54 -21.36 29.02
C LEU A 440 -13.18 -21.54 27.54
N PRO A 441 -13.05 -20.45 26.77
CA PRO A 441 -12.73 -20.56 25.35
C PRO A 441 -11.34 -21.17 25.16
N LYS A 442 -11.19 -22.07 24.17
CA LYS A 442 -9.89 -22.67 23.80
C LYS A 442 -8.81 -21.61 23.52
N LYS A 443 -9.22 -20.44 23.02
CA LYS A 443 -8.36 -19.27 22.80
C LYS A 443 -7.65 -18.81 24.08
N LEU A 444 -8.30 -18.92 25.25
CA LEU A 444 -7.70 -18.52 26.52
C LEU A 444 -6.50 -19.40 26.89
N PHE A 445 -6.61 -20.71 26.68
CA PHE A 445 -5.51 -21.63 26.95
C PHE A 445 -4.34 -21.40 26.00
N GLN A 446 -4.62 -21.07 24.74
CA GLN A 446 -3.58 -20.63 23.79
C GLN A 446 -2.92 -19.32 24.25
N MET A 447 -3.70 -18.33 24.67
CA MET A 447 -3.17 -17.08 25.23
C MET A 447 -2.25 -17.35 26.43
N LEU A 448 -2.67 -18.19 27.37
CA LEU A 448 -1.87 -18.56 28.53
C LEU A 448 -0.59 -19.32 28.14
N ALA A 449 -0.66 -20.24 27.19
CA ALA A 449 0.52 -20.93 26.67
C ALA A 449 1.52 -19.97 26.00
N THR A 450 1.03 -18.99 25.23
CA THR A 450 1.90 -17.96 24.63
C THR A 450 2.52 -17.01 25.63
N VAL A 451 1.83 -16.72 26.76
CA VAL A 451 2.39 -15.88 27.84
C VAL A 451 3.62 -16.53 28.45
N GLY A 452 3.63 -17.87 28.57
CA GLY A 452 4.74 -18.61 29.16
C GLY A 452 5.07 -18.14 30.60
N PRO A 453 6.33 -18.23 31.04
CA PRO A 453 6.73 -17.93 32.42
C PRO A 453 6.54 -16.45 32.82
N GLN A 454 6.26 -15.54 31.89
CA GLN A 454 6.20 -14.10 32.14
C GLN A 454 4.92 -13.64 32.89
N LEU A 455 3.99 -14.56 33.18
CA LEU A 455 2.75 -14.26 33.91
C LEU A 455 3.02 -13.72 35.34
N TYR A 456 4.20 -13.95 35.92
CA TYR A 456 4.57 -13.41 37.23
C TYR A 456 4.57 -11.88 37.28
N ARG A 457 4.70 -11.20 36.12
CA ARG A 457 4.77 -9.73 36.03
C ARG A 457 3.46 -9.04 36.42
N ASP A 458 2.33 -9.73 36.34
CA ASP A 458 1.03 -9.25 36.82
C ASP A 458 0.43 -10.24 37.83
N THR A 459 0.71 -9.98 39.10
CA THR A 459 0.27 -10.82 40.22
C THR A 459 -1.25 -10.80 40.41
N LEU A 460 -1.94 -9.73 40.00
CA LEU A 460 -3.39 -9.63 40.08
C LEU A 460 -4.04 -10.49 39.01
N LEU A 461 -3.55 -10.42 37.77
CA LEU A 461 -4.04 -11.26 36.69
C LEU A 461 -3.79 -12.74 36.99
N LEU A 462 -2.60 -13.09 37.49
CA LEU A 462 -2.29 -14.45 37.92
C LEU A 462 -3.30 -14.98 38.94
N GLN A 463 -3.65 -14.18 39.95
CA GLN A 463 -4.66 -14.56 40.94
C GLN A 463 -6.05 -14.74 40.33
N LYS A 464 -6.47 -13.85 39.42
CA LYS A 464 -7.75 -13.97 38.71
C LYS A 464 -7.81 -15.24 37.87
N VAL A 465 -6.75 -15.52 37.10
CA VAL A 465 -6.60 -16.74 36.28
C VAL A 465 -6.70 -17.97 37.15
N CYS A 466 -5.93 -18.06 38.25
CA CYS A 466 -5.97 -19.20 39.16
C CYS A 466 -7.37 -19.44 39.76
N ARG A 467 -8.10 -18.37 40.12
CA ARG A 467 -9.47 -18.47 40.65
C ARG A 467 -10.47 -18.97 39.60
N VAL A 468 -10.35 -18.50 38.36
CA VAL A 468 -11.22 -18.93 37.26
C VAL A 468 -10.90 -20.36 36.83
N LEU A 469 -9.63 -20.75 36.72
CA LEU A 469 -9.23 -22.12 36.41
C LEU A 469 -9.68 -23.10 37.50
N ARG A 470 -9.56 -22.72 38.77
CA ARG A 470 -10.10 -23.51 39.90
C ARG A 470 -11.60 -23.69 39.79
N SER A 471 -12.34 -22.64 39.47
CA SER A 471 -13.80 -22.70 39.35
C SER A 471 -14.26 -23.48 38.12
N TYR A 472 -13.51 -23.42 37.03
CA TYR A 472 -13.69 -24.26 35.84
C TYR A 472 -13.50 -25.75 36.16
N TYR A 473 -12.44 -26.08 36.92
CA TYR A 473 -12.21 -27.44 37.38
C TYR A 473 -13.32 -27.95 38.32
N LEU A 474 -13.76 -27.12 39.26
CA LEU A 474 -14.86 -27.46 40.17
C LEU A 474 -16.20 -27.63 39.43
N SER A 475 -16.49 -26.78 38.44
CA SER A 475 -17.68 -26.92 37.59
C SER A 475 -17.66 -28.21 36.77
N ALA A 476 -16.49 -28.61 36.27
CA ALA A 476 -16.31 -29.89 35.57
C ALA A 476 -16.48 -31.10 36.51
N LEU A 477 -16.04 -30.99 37.77
CA LEU A 477 -16.28 -32.01 38.80
C LEU A 477 -17.76 -32.13 39.18
N GLU A 478 -18.46 -30.99 39.33
CA GLU A 478 -19.90 -30.98 39.62
C GLU A 478 -20.73 -31.56 38.48
N LEU A 479 -20.34 -31.35 37.22
CA LEU A 479 -20.99 -32.00 36.06
C LEU A 479 -20.84 -33.53 36.10
N VAL A 480 -19.69 -34.05 36.52
CA VAL A 480 -19.48 -35.49 36.68
C VAL A 480 -20.29 -36.03 37.85
N ALA A 481 -20.32 -35.32 38.99
CA ALA A 481 -21.10 -35.71 40.16
C ALA A 481 -22.62 -35.71 39.88
N ASN A 482 -23.12 -34.76 39.09
CA ASN A 482 -24.52 -34.70 38.67
C ASN A 482 -24.87 -35.76 37.62
N ALA A 483 -23.93 -36.14 36.75
CA ALA A 483 -24.11 -37.23 35.80
C ALA A 483 -24.16 -38.60 36.50
N ASP A 484 -23.34 -38.82 37.53
CA ASP A 484 -23.36 -40.02 38.36
C ASP A 484 -24.61 -40.07 39.29
N GLY A 485 -25.12 -38.91 39.70
CA GLY A 485 -26.37 -38.79 40.48
C GLY A 485 -27.67 -38.98 39.68
N ALA A 486 -27.64 -38.70 38.36
CA ALA A 486 -28.79 -38.78 37.46
C ALA A 486 -28.95 -40.16 36.78
N LEU A 487 -28.56 -41.24 37.45
CA LEU A 487 -28.85 -42.60 36.99
C LEU A 487 -30.34 -42.99 37.09
N ASN A 488 -31.22 -42.07 37.51
CA ASN A 488 -32.67 -42.22 37.43
C ASN A 488 -33.34 -40.93 36.94
N GLY A 489 -33.63 -40.85 35.63
CA GLY A 489 -34.73 -40.03 35.09
C GLY A 489 -34.34 -38.83 34.21
N GLU A 490 -34.62 -39.01 32.92
CA GLU A 490 -34.91 -38.00 31.87
C GLU A 490 -33.81 -37.06 31.37
N THR A 491 -33.35 -37.41 30.16
CA THR A 491 -32.68 -36.57 29.17
C THR A 491 -33.42 -35.25 28.90
N VAL A 492 -32.76 -34.12 29.15
CA VAL A 492 -33.06 -32.85 28.45
C VAL A 492 -31.79 -32.36 27.77
N ALA A 493 -31.92 -32.22 26.46
CA ALA A 493 -30.88 -31.90 25.51
C ALA A 493 -30.30 -30.49 25.70
N SER A 494 -28.97 -30.41 25.87
CA SER A 494 -28.16 -29.30 25.35
C SER A 494 -26.69 -29.72 25.29
N GLY A 495 -26.17 -29.94 24.07
CA GLY A 495 -24.72 -30.03 23.80
C GLY A 495 -24.07 -31.38 24.12
N ASP A 496 -23.93 -32.21 23.09
CA ASP A 496 -23.22 -33.49 23.09
C ASP A 496 -21.75 -33.33 23.51
N ARG A 497 -21.42 -33.66 24.77
CA ARG A 497 -20.04 -33.81 25.23
C ARG A 497 -20.01 -34.60 26.55
N ASN A 498 -19.33 -35.74 26.52
CA ASN A 498 -19.24 -36.68 27.63
C ASN A 498 -18.59 -36.01 28.88
N PRO A 499 -19.23 -35.99 30.06
CA PRO A 499 -18.76 -35.24 31.23
C PRO A 499 -17.38 -35.72 31.74
N HIS A 500 -17.07 -37.02 31.64
CA HIS A 500 -15.75 -37.56 31.97
C HIS A 500 -14.65 -37.16 30.97
N LEU A 501 -14.99 -37.00 29.67
CA LEU A 501 -14.02 -36.52 28.67
C LEU A 501 -13.70 -35.04 28.90
N HIS A 502 -14.72 -34.26 29.29
CA HIS A 502 -14.57 -32.86 29.68
C HIS A 502 -13.68 -32.68 30.91
N LEU A 503 -13.85 -33.50 31.95
CA LEU A 503 -13.00 -33.47 33.14
C LEU A 503 -11.54 -33.77 32.77
N LYS A 504 -11.31 -34.79 31.93
CA LYS A 504 -9.96 -35.15 31.47
C LYS A 504 -9.32 -34.05 30.62
N GLU A 505 -10.08 -33.43 29.72
CA GLU A 505 -9.65 -32.31 28.88
C GLU A 505 -9.37 -31.05 29.73
N ALA A 506 -10.19 -30.79 30.75
CA ALA A 506 -10.02 -29.68 31.68
C ALA A 506 -8.75 -29.85 32.53
N SER A 507 -8.54 -31.02 33.14
CA SER A 507 -7.34 -31.32 33.92
C SER A 507 -6.07 -31.21 33.08
N SER A 508 -6.05 -31.83 31.88
CA SER A 508 -4.90 -31.78 30.98
C SER A 508 -4.56 -30.35 30.57
N ARG A 509 -5.56 -29.51 30.26
CA ARG A 509 -5.33 -28.11 29.88
C ARG A 509 -4.86 -27.25 31.04
N ILE A 510 -5.35 -27.51 32.25
CA ILE A 510 -4.91 -26.79 33.45
C ILE A 510 -3.47 -27.16 33.79
N GLU A 511 -3.12 -28.44 33.74
CA GLU A 511 -1.74 -28.90 33.96
C GLU A 511 -0.77 -28.33 32.92
N GLU A 512 -1.15 -28.34 31.64
CA GLU A 512 -0.34 -27.78 30.56
C GLU A 512 -0.16 -26.25 30.70
N THR A 513 -1.24 -25.52 30.99
CA THR A 513 -1.17 -24.06 31.14
C THR A 513 -0.43 -23.62 32.40
N LEU A 514 -0.68 -24.25 33.54
CA LEU A 514 0.06 -23.95 34.78
C LEU A 514 1.52 -24.39 34.67
N GLY A 515 1.80 -25.53 34.02
CA GLY A 515 3.15 -25.98 33.73
C GLY A 515 3.93 -24.99 32.86
N ALA A 516 3.30 -24.45 31.82
CA ALA A 516 3.91 -23.43 30.96
C ALA A 516 4.04 -22.05 31.63
N CYS A 517 3.15 -21.69 32.57
CA CYS A 517 3.11 -20.35 33.18
C CYS A 517 3.90 -20.21 34.48
N LEU A 518 4.12 -21.29 35.24
CA LEU A 518 4.69 -21.21 36.60
C LEU A 518 6.17 -21.58 36.70
N LEU A 519 6.71 -22.28 35.71
CA LEU A 519 8.11 -22.70 35.70
C LEU A 519 8.74 -22.28 34.37
N PRO A 520 9.83 -21.48 34.37
CA PRO A 520 10.74 -21.53 33.24
C PRO A 520 11.18 -22.98 33.13
N SER A 521 11.04 -23.58 31.95
CA SER A 521 11.69 -24.87 31.66
C SER A 521 13.19 -24.68 31.91
N LEU A 522 13.66 -25.15 33.07
CA LEU A 522 15.06 -25.20 33.46
C LEU A 522 15.84 -26.13 32.53
#